data_AF-A0A6A4QS27-F1
#
_entry.id   AF-A0A6A4QS27-F1
#
_cell.length_a   1.000
_cell.length_b   1.000
_cell.length_c   1.000
_cell.angle_alpha   90.00
_cell.angle_beta   90.00
_cell.angle_gamma   90.00
#
_symmetry.space_group_name_H-M   'P 1'
#
loop_
_entity.id
_entity.type
_entity.pdbx_description
1 polymer ?
#
loop_
_entity_poly.entity_id
_entity_poly.type
_entity_poly.pdbx_seq_one_letter_code
_entity_poly.pdbx_strand_id
1 'polypeptide(L)'
;MSVRLLKQHNGELQGGAKASRAGRPWICACIISGFADRSEACMFESKWQTLSRRAPGKKKENDNLSSEHSEEPSAPLLQRRQAALNRVKASFDCTHLEINWHLDQF
;
A
#
# COMPACT_ATOMS: atom_id res chain seq x y z
N MET A 1 -2.53 -0.81 -10.54
CA MET A 1 -3.15 0.49 -10.86
C MET A 1 -2.75 0.85 -12.28
N SER A 2 -3.67 1.16 -13.20
CA SER A 2 -3.27 1.60 -14.55
C SER A 2 -2.88 3.08 -14.53
N VAL A 3 -2.02 3.51 -15.47
CA VAL A 3 -1.64 4.92 -15.64
C VAL A 3 -2.89 5.80 -15.79
N ARG A 4 -3.88 5.33 -16.55
CA ARG A 4 -5.16 6.03 -16.72
C ARG A 4 -5.91 6.22 -15.40
N LEU A 5 -6.00 5.18 -14.56
CA LEU A 5 -6.72 5.26 -13.29
C LEU A 5 -6.01 6.17 -12.29
N LEU A 6 -4.66 6.20 -12.28
CA LEU A 6 -3.90 7.14 -11.46
C LEU A 6 -4.16 8.60 -11.88
N LYS A 7 -4.16 8.88 -13.19
CA LYS A 7 -4.53 10.20 -13.74
C LYS A 7 -5.95 10.60 -13.38
N GLN A 8 -6.90 9.65 -13.40
CA GLN A 8 -8.26 9.90 -12.94
C GLN A 8 -8.33 10.21 -11.43
N HIS A 9 -7.59 9.47 -10.62
CA HIS A 9 -7.47 9.73 -9.18
C HIS A 9 -6.87 11.10 -8.90
N ASN A 10 -5.85 11.53 -9.67
CA ASN A 10 -5.24 12.86 -9.56
C ASN A 10 -6.08 13.99 -10.17
N GLY A 11 -7.14 13.65 -10.90
CA GLY A 11 -8.03 14.64 -11.53
C GLY A 11 -7.55 15.19 -12.85
N GLU A 12 -6.47 14.63 -13.42
CA GLU A 12 -6.04 14.92 -14.79
C GLU A 12 -7.06 14.38 -15.82
N LEU A 13 -7.78 13.31 -15.48
CA LEU A 13 -8.82 12.71 -16.30
C LEU A 13 -10.15 12.59 -15.53
N GLN A 14 -11.26 12.64 -16.27
CA GLN A 14 -12.59 12.43 -15.71
C GLN A 14 -12.82 10.95 -15.33
N GLY A 15 -13.70 10.72 -14.34
CA GLY A 15 -14.08 9.38 -13.88
C GLY A 15 -13.36 8.87 -12.63
N GLY A 16 -12.59 9.72 -11.93
CA GLY A 16 -11.98 9.36 -10.65
C GLY A 16 -13.01 9.16 -9.52
N ALA A 17 -12.68 8.28 -8.56
CA ALA A 17 -13.53 7.99 -7.41
C ALA A 17 -13.72 9.22 -6.50
N LYS A 18 -14.92 9.40 -5.93
CA LYS A 18 -15.22 10.55 -5.03
C LYS A 18 -14.24 10.66 -3.85
N ALA A 19 -13.89 9.53 -3.24
CA ALA A 19 -12.94 9.47 -2.13
C ALA A 19 -11.52 9.89 -2.52
N SER A 20 -11.14 9.78 -3.80
CA SER A 20 -9.83 10.18 -4.29
C SER A 20 -9.68 11.66 -4.61
N ARG A 21 -10.70 12.48 -4.33
CA ARG A 21 -10.61 13.93 -4.52
C ARG A 21 -9.74 14.60 -3.45
N ALA A 22 -9.80 14.09 -2.22
CA ALA A 22 -8.94 14.55 -1.12
C ALA A 22 -7.58 13.86 -1.17
N GLY A 23 -6.53 14.50 -0.64
CA GLY A 23 -5.21 13.89 -0.50
C GLY A 23 -4.45 13.68 -1.81
N ARG A 24 -4.80 14.42 -2.87
CA ARG A 24 -4.02 14.49 -4.11
C ARG A 24 -2.72 15.26 -3.87
N PRO A 25 -1.63 14.96 -4.60
CA PRO A 25 -1.52 13.89 -5.60
C PRO A 25 -1.45 12.50 -4.96
N TRP A 26 -2.16 11.54 -5.57
CA TRP A 26 -2.02 10.12 -5.27
C TRP A 26 -0.78 9.57 -5.98
N ILE A 27 -0.07 8.72 -5.25
CA ILE A 27 1.05 7.93 -5.77
C ILE A 27 0.67 6.44 -5.77
N CYS A 28 1.16 5.70 -6.76
CA CYS A 28 1.00 4.25 -6.80
C CYS A 28 2.19 3.57 -6.10
N ALA A 29 2.15 3.45 -4.78
CA ALA A 29 3.29 2.95 -4.00
C ALA A 29 3.71 1.49 -4.31
N CYS A 30 2.77 0.63 -4.73
CA CYS A 30 3.06 -0.77 -5.05
C CYS A 30 2.14 -1.31 -6.14
N ILE A 31 2.70 -2.09 -7.07
CA ILE A 31 1.98 -2.88 -8.07
C ILE A 31 2.37 -4.35 -7.86
N ILE A 32 1.35 -5.21 -7.82
CA ILE A 32 1.53 -6.65 -7.74
C ILE A 32 0.91 -7.26 -8.99
N SER A 33 1.71 -7.99 -9.75
CA SER A 33 1.35 -8.66 -11.01
C SER A 33 1.72 -10.14 -10.95
N GLY A 34 1.33 -10.89 -11.99
CA GLY A 34 1.60 -12.33 -12.07
C GLY A 34 0.47 -13.22 -11.57
N PHE A 35 -0.67 -12.66 -11.12
CA PHE A 35 -1.82 -13.47 -10.73
C PHE A 35 -2.33 -14.33 -11.89
N ALA A 36 -2.59 -15.61 -11.64
CA ALA A 36 -3.12 -16.57 -12.58
C ALA A 36 -4.53 -16.19 -13.05
N ASP A 37 -5.35 -15.69 -12.13
CA ASP A 37 -6.70 -15.24 -12.44
C ASP A 37 -7.19 -14.10 -11.50
N ARG A 38 -8.40 -13.61 -11.79
CA ARG A 38 -9.05 -12.55 -11.00
C ARG A 38 -9.40 -13.02 -9.58
N SER A 39 -9.70 -14.30 -9.39
CA SER A 39 -10.08 -14.86 -8.08
C SER A 39 -8.87 -14.88 -7.16
N GLU A 40 -7.70 -15.26 -7.66
CA GLU A 40 -6.43 -15.22 -6.95
C GLU A 40 -6.10 -13.79 -6.50
N ALA A 41 -6.18 -12.83 -7.43
CA ALA A 41 -5.96 -11.42 -7.12
C ALA A 41 -6.92 -10.91 -6.03
N CYS A 42 -8.19 -11.29 -6.09
CA CYS A 42 -9.21 -10.92 -5.10
C CYS A 42 -8.93 -11.54 -3.71
N MET A 43 -8.55 -12.82 -3.66
CA MET A 43 -8.20 -13.49 -2.41
C MET A 43 -6.98 -12.85 -1.76
N PHE A 44 -5.96 -12.56 -2.57
CA PHE A 44 -4.77 -11.87 -2.14
C PHE A 44 -5.11 -10.48 -1.58
N GLU A 45 -5.89 -9.69 -2.32
CA GLU A 45 -6.32 -8.35 -1.91
C GLU A 45 -7.06 -8.39 -0.57
N SER A 46 -8.03 -9.28 -0.42
CA SER A 46 -8.82 -9.40 0.81
C SER A 46 -7.96 -9.76 2.03
N LYS A 47 -7.01 -10.70 1.87
CA LYS A 47 -6.05 -11.05 2.91
C LYS A 47 -5.16 -9.86 3.27
N TRP A 48 -4.58 -9.18 2.28
CA TRP A 48 -3.68 -8.04 2.51
C TRP A 48 -4.40 -6.86 3.17
N GLN A 49 -5.62 -6.54 2.71
CA GLN A 49 -6.47 -5.54 3.33
C GLN A 49 -6.79 -5.89 4.80
N THR A 50 -7.06 -7.16 5.10
CA THR A 50 -7.34 -7.60 6.48
C THR A 50 -6.12 -7.46 7.39
N LEU A 51 -4.93 -7.81 6.89
CA LEU A 51 -3.68 -7.69 7.66
C LEU A 51 -3.19 -6.25 7.80
N SER A 52 -3.48 -5.38 6.83
CA SER A 52 -3.12 -3.95 6.90
C SER A 52 -4.03 -3.15 7.84
N ARG A 53 -5.30 -3.56 8.00
CA ARG A 53 -6.22 -2.97 8.99
C ARG A 53 -5.87 -3.31 10.43
N ARG A 54 -5.26 -4.47 10.67
CA ARG A 54 -4.81 -4.89 12.01
C ARG A 54 -3.57 -4.09 12.42
N ALA A 55 -3.78 -2.97 13.11
CA ALA A 55 -2.70 -2.34 13.86
C ALA A 55 -2.14 -3.35 14.89
N PRO A 56 -0.83 -3.41 15.13
CA PRO A 56 -0.34 -4.06 16.33
C PRO A 56 -1.03 -3.36 17.51
N GLY A 57 -1.84 -4.10 18.27
CA GLY A 57 -2.42 -3.59 19.50
C GLY A 57 -1.30 -3.00 20.35
N LYS A 58 -1.48 -1.76 20.83
CA LYS A 58 -0.47 -1.06 21.62
C LYS A 58 0.05 -1.95 22.75
N LYS A 59 1.30 -2.38 22.68
CA LYS A 59 2.08 -2.60 23.89
C LYS A 59 2.65 -1.23 24.25
N LYS A 60 2.22 -0.68 25.38
CA LYS A 60 2.89 0.46 26.02
C LYS A 60 4.22 -0.06 26.54
N GLU A 61 5.34 0.43 26.02
CA GLU A 61 6.59 0.41 26.79
C GLU A 61 7.50 1.57 26.35
N ASN A 62 7.60 2.51 27.29
CA ASN A 62 8.50 3.63 27.59
C ASN A 62 9.33 4.39 26.53
N ASP A 63 9.40 5.70 26.80
CA ASP A 63 10.11 6.77 26.10
C ASP A 63 11.63 6.60 26.00
N ASN A 64 12.19 7.05 24.88
CA ASN A 64 13.27 8.06 24.74
C ASN A 64 14.16 7.74 23.54
N LEU A 65 13.96 8.46 22.42
CA LEU A 65 15.07 9.02 21.64
C LEU A 65 14.53 10.09 20.68
N SER A 66 14.89 11.33 20.97
CA SER A 66 14.83 12.49 20.10
C SER A 66 15.80 12.32 18.92
N SER A 67 15.35 12.60 17.71
CA SER A 67 16.17 13.33 16.73
C SER A 67 15.31 13.86 15.59
N GLU A 68 15.55 15.10 15.27
CA GLU A 68 14.96 15.88 14.20
C GLU A 68 15.29 15.26 12.84
N HIS A 69 14.29 15.13 11.96
CA HIS A 69 14.43 15.30 10.51
C HIS A 69 13.02 15.29 9.89
N SER A 70 12.87 15.95 8.75
CA SER A 70 11.64 16.19 8.03
C SER A 70 11.05 14.89 7.44
N GLU A 71 10.37 14.08 8.24
CA GLU A 71 9.90 12.77 7.77
C GLU A 71 8.48 12.84 7.21
N GLU A 72 8.42 12.79 5.88
CA GLU A 72 7.26 12.52 5.03
C GLU A 72 6.19 11.64 5.72
N PRO A 73 4.93 12.13 5.89
CA PRO A 73 3.83 11.37 6.50
C PRO A 73 3.54 10.01 5.84
N SER A 74 4.06 9.80 4.64
CA SER A 74 3.92 8.58 3.85
C SER A 74 4.80 7.43 4.36
N ALA A 75 5.98 7.69 4.93
CA ALA A 75 6.96 6.65 5.27
C ALA A 75 6.44 5.63 6.31
N PRO A 76 5.81 6.04 7.44
CA PRO A 76 5.28 5.09 8.42
C PRO A 76 4.12 4.24 7.90
N LEU A 77 3.28 4.81 7.02
CA LEU A 77 2.15 4.10 6.42
C LEU A 77 2.63 3.04 5.42
N LEU A 78 3.61 3.40 4.58
CA LEU A 78 4.20 2.48 3.60
C LEU A 78 4.93 1.33 4.30
N GLN A 79 5.68 1.61 5.37
CA GLN A 79 6.33 0.58 6.18
C GLN A 79 5.32 -0.41 6.78
N ARG A 80 4.19 0.08 7.29
CA ARG A 80 3.10 -0.79 7.79
C ARG A 80 2.49 -1.65 6.69
N ARG A 81 2.31 -1.11 5.49
CA ARG A 81 1.80 -1.86 4.33
C ARG A 81 2.79 -2.92 3.85
N GLN A 82 4.08 -2.61 3.82
CA GLN A 82 5.16 -3.55 3.53
C GLN A 82 5.18 -4.70 4.54
N ALA A 83 5.09 -4.39 5.84
CA ALA A 83 5.05 -5.41 6.88
C ALA A 83 3.81 -6.31 6.75
N ALA A 84 2.64 -5.74 6.44
CA ALA A 84 1.44 -6.51 6.16
C ALA A 84 1.61 -7.41 4.92
N LEU A 85 2.28 -6.93 3.87
CA LEU A 85 2.57 -7.71 2.67
C LEU A 85 3.47 -8.91 2.99
N ASN A 86 4.51 -8.72 3.80
CA ASN A 86 5.40 -9.81 4.22
C ASN A 86 4.63 -10.91 4.98
N ARG A 87 3.61 -10.53 5.77
CA ARG A 87 2.72 -11.50 6.43
C ARG A 87 1.83 -12.25 5.44
N VAL A 88 1.36 -11.60 4.37
CA VAL A 88 0.61 -12.28 3.31
C VAL A 88 1.49 -13.31 2.63
N LYS A 89 2.75 -12.95 2.27
CA LYS A 89 3.73 -13.87 1.66
C LYS A 89 3.98 -15.14 2.49
N ALA A 90 3.85 -15.06 3.82
CA ALA A 90 3.99 -16.22 4.69
C ALA A 90 2.77 -17.18 4.68
N SER A 91 1.64 -16.77 4.12
CA SER A 91 0.34 -17.48 4.17
C SER A 91 -0.39 -17.58 2.83
N PHE A 92 0.28 -17.18 1.75
CA PHE A 92 -0.20 -17.17 0.38
C PHE A 92 1.00 -17.50 -0.50
N ASP A 93 0.82 -18.39 -1.47
CA ASP A 93 1.89 -18.67 -2.44
C ASP A 93 2.06 -17.45 -3.35
N CYS A 94 3.17 -16.73 -3.17
CA CYS A 94 3.51 -15.54 -3.92
C CYS A 94 4.73 -15.77 -4.82
N THR A 95 5.10 -17.02 -5.08
CA THR A 95 6.34 -17.35 -5.81
C THR A 95 6.32 -16.88 -7.26
N HIS A 96 5.15 -16.90 -7.89
CA HIS A 96 4.89 -16.42 -9.25
C HIS A 96 4.50 -14.93 -9.30
N LEU A 97 4.35 -14.27 -8.15
CA LEU A 97 3.92 -12.88 -8.10
C LEU A 97 5.11 -11.92 -8.19
N GLU A 98 5.00 -10.96 -9.09
CA GLU A 98 5.94 -9.85 -9.22
C GLU A 98 5.45 -8.68 -8.36
N ILE A 99 6.29 -8.22 -7.44
CA ILE A 99 5.92 -7.15 -6.49
C ILE A 99 6.87 -5.99 -6.71
N ASN A 100 6.36 -4.95 -7.35
CA ASN A 100 7.10 -3.74 -7.69
C ASN A 100 6.68 -2.61 -6.74
N TRP A 101 7.62 -2.16 -5.91
CA TRP A 101 7.42 -0.99 -5.06
C TRP A 101 7.96 0.24 -5.78
N HIS A 102 7.08 1.22 -6.01
CA HIS A 102 7.46 2.50 -6.59
C HIS A 102 7.50 3.52 -5.46
N LEU A 103 8.60 3.49 -4.71
CA LEU A 103 8.89 4.46 -3.63
C LEU A 103 9.53 5.74 -4.19
N ASP A 104 10.00 5.72 -5.44
CA ASP A 104 10.80 6.79 -6.07
C ASP A 104 10.02 7.69 -7.04
N GLN A 105 8.85 8.18 -6.64
CA GLN A 105 8.24 9.33 -7.32
C GLN A 105 8.01 10.44 -6.31
N PHE A 106 9.13 10.96 -5.80
CA PHE A 106 9.25 12.27 -5.18
C PHE A 106 10.02 13.17 -6.13
#